data_AF-A0A962LP44-F1
#
_entry.id   AF-A0A962LP44-F1
#
_cell.length_a   1.000
_cell.length_b   1.000
_cell.length_c   1.000
_cell.angle_alpha   90.00
_cell.angle_beta   90.00
_cell.angle_gamma   90.00
#
_symmetry.space_group_name_H-M   'P 1'
#
loop_
_entity.id
_entity.type
_entity.pdbx_description
1 polymer ?
#
loop_
_entity_poly.entity_id
_entity_poly.type
_entity_poly.pdbx_seq_one_letter_code
_entity_poly.pdbx_strand_id
1 'polypeptide(L)'
;MQRHLLLTGTTLILVGLVLGTILDWFANPAIASDAHVAGIQHGMLLMILGMSWRYTDLGKLELPCAYLNIIGLIGIWAAFLAGAVLGDPYPSASKVTYSMFVVSSTLLILGFGVFLYGLFRGTGAYQAEAMPDRGHQTR
;
A
#
# COMPACT_ATOMS: atom_id res chain seq x y z
N MET A 1 6.79 5.18 11.63
CA MET A 1 6.96 4.91 10.18
C MET A 1 6.33 5.94 9.22
N GLN A 2 5.51 6.88 9.69
CA GLN A 2 4.78 7.86 8.87
C GLN A 2 5.58 8.53 7.74
N ARG A 3 6.72 9.18 8.05
CA ARG A 3 7.52 9.91 7.04
C ARG A 3 7.99 8.99 5.90
N HIS A 4 8.39 7.76 6.21
CA HIS A 4 8.82 6.81 5.19
C HIS A 4 7.68 6.43 4.25
N LEU A 5 6.48 6.16 4.77
CA LEU A 5 5.30 5.85 3.95
C LEU A 5 4.91 7.00 3.04
N LEU A 6 4.93 8.24 3.56
CA LEU A 6 4.64 9.44 2.76
C LEU A 6 5.65 9.65 1.63
N LEU A 7 6.95 9.52 1.94
CA LEU A 7 8.02 9.68 0.94
C LEU A 7 7.96 8.57 -0.12
N THR A 8 7.83 7.31 0.29
CA THR A 8 7.72 6.19 -0.66
C THR A 8 6.49 6.34 -1.54
N GLY A 9 5.34 6.73 -0.96
CA GLY A 9 4.11 6.97 -1.72
C GLY A 9 4.24 8.11 -2.72
N THR A 10 4.84 9.22 -2.32
CA THR A 10 5.09 10.38 -3.21
C THR A 10 6.02 10.00 -4.35
N THR A 11 7.09 9.25 -4.07
CA THR A 11 8.02 8.74 -5.09
C THR A 11 7.30 7.83 -6.08
N LEU A 12 6.42 6.93 -5.60
CA LEU A 12 5.70 6.01 -6.47
C LEU A 12 4.69 6.73 -7.38
N ILE A 13 4.03 7.79 -6.87
CA ILE A 13 3.20 8.68 -7.70
C ILE A 13 4.05 9.35 -8.77
N LEU A 14 5.21 9.90 -8.42
CA LEU A 14 6.10 10.55 -9.38
C LEU A 14 6.53 9.58 -10.48
N VAL A 15 6.91 8.37 -10.12
CA VAL A 15 7.26 7.29 -11.07
C VAL A 15 6.07 6.93 -11.95
N GLY A 16 4.87 6.82 -11.38
CA GLY A 16 3.63 6.62 -12.12
C GLY A 16 3.39 7.73 -13.15
N LEU A 17 3.51 9.00 -12.75
CA LEU A 17 3.34 10.15 -13.67
C LEU A 17 4.33 10.10 -14.83
N VAL A 18 5.60 9.81 -14.56
CA VAL A 18 6.62 9.66 -15.62
C VAL A 18 6.26 8.50 -16.56
N LEU A 19 5.88 7.34 -16.02
CA LEU A 19 5.44 6.18 -16.82
C LEU A 19 4.29 6.53 -17.78
N GLY A 20 3.34 7.36 -17.35
CA GLY A 20 2.21 7.80 -18.17
C GLY A 20 2.62 8.59 -19.41
N THR A 21 3.82 9.16 -19.45
CA THR A 21 4.34 9.92 -20.61
C THR A 21 5.06 9.06 -21.64
N ILE A 22 5.39 7.80 -21.29
CA ILE A 22 6.20 6.89 -22.11
C ILE A 22 5.52 5.53 -22.33
N LEU A 23 4.19 5.49 -22.27
CA LEU A 23 3.41 4.24 -22.38
C LEU A 23 3.68 3.49 -23.69
N ASP A 24 3.80 4.22 -24.80
CA ASP A 24 4.01 3.66 -26.14
C ASP A 24 5.43 3.10 -26.36
N TRP A 25 6.34 3.28 -25.40
CA TRP A 25 7.71 2.76 -25.47
C TRP A 25 7.84 1.32 -24.95
N PHE A 26 6.79 0.80 -24.31
CA PHE A 26 6.78 -0.55 -23.76
C PHE A 26 6.35 -1.58 -24.81
N ALA A 27 6.84 -2.81 -24.67
CA ALA A 27 6.48 -3.91 -25.56
C ALA A 27 4.97 -4.23 -25.51
N ASN A 28 4.33 -3.97 -24.36
CA ASN A 28 2.87 -4.02 -24.21
C ASN A 28 2.34 -2.74 -23.54
N PRO A 29 1.86 -1.75 -24.34
CA PRO A 29 1.33 -0.49 -23.83
C PRO A 29 0.11 -0.64 -22.90
N ALA A 30 -0.71 -1.70 -23.08
CA ALA A 30 -1.87 -1.92 -22.21
C ALA A 30 -1.42 -2.24 -20.77
N ILE A 31 -0.41 -3.09 -20.60
CA ILE A 31 0.13 -3.41 -19.28
C ILE A 31 0.96 -2.26 -18.71
N ALA A 32 1.62 -1.48 -19.58
CA ALA A 32 2.27 -0.24 -19.15
C ALA A 32 1.26 0.74 -18.53
N SER A 33 0.05 0.82 -19.09
CA SER A 33 -1.05 1.60 -18.52
C SER A 33 -1.47 1.08 -17.14
N ASP A 34 -1.53 -0.25 -16.96
CA ASP A 34 -1.79 -0.85 -15.63
C ASP A 34 -0.69 -0.49 -14.63
N ALA A 35 0.59 -0.56 -15.04
CA ALA A 35 1.73 -0.15 -14.21
C ALA A 35 1.70 1.34 -13.84
N HIS A 36 1.30 2.20 -14.78
CA HIS A 36 1.10 3.63 -14.57
C HIS A 36 0.03 3.90 -13.51
N VAL A 37 -1.17 3.35 -13.70
CA VAL A 37 -2.30 3.53 -12.78
C VAL A 37 -1.98 2.94 -11.41
N ALA A 38 -1.37 1.75 -11.37
CA ALA A 38 -0.91 1.12 -10.15
C ALA A 38 0.08 2.03 -9.39
N GLY A 39 1.07 2.64 -10.06
CA GLY A 39 2.03 3.54 -9.43
C GLY A 39 1.34 4.71 -8.69
N ILE A 40 0.36 5.35 -9.33
CA ILE A 40 -0.40 6.45 -8.73
C ILE A 40 -1.26 5.94 -7.57
N GLN A 41 -2.07 4.90 -7.78
CA GLN A 41 -3.00 4.38 -6.78
C GLN A 41 -2.29 3.80 -5.55
N HIS A 42 -1.21 3.05 -5.78
CA HIS A 42 -0.41 2.45 -4.72
C HIS A 42 0.32 3.54 -3.93
N GLY A 43 0.81 4.58 -4.60
CA GLY A 43 1.41 5.73 -3.94
C GLY A 43 0.41 6.50 -3.08
N MET A 44 -0.82 6.71 -3.57
CA MET A 44 -1.91 7.27 -2.76
C MET A 44 -2.22 6.41 -1.54
N LEU A 45 -2.30 5.09 -1.70
CA LEU A 45 -2.54 4.17 -0.58
C LEU A 45 -1.43 4.29 0.49
N LEU A 46 -0.15 4.28 0.10
CA LEU A 46 0.96 4.47 1.04
C LEU A 46 0.87 5.81 1.78
N MET A 47 0.46 6.88 1.09
CA MET A 47 0.27 8.18 1.73
C MET A 47 -0.90 8.16 2.73
N ILE A 48 -2.02 7.53 2.39
CA ILE A 48 -3.17 7.35 3.27
C ILE A 48 -2.77 6.56 4.53
N LEU A 49 -2.03 5.46 4.37
CA LEU A 49 -1.49 4.67 5.48
C LEU A 49 -0.56 5.53 6.34
N GLY A 50 0.34 6.31 5.73
CA GLY A 50 1.24 7.23 6.43
C GLY A 50 0.50 8.29 7.24
N MET A 51 -0.50 8.95 6.67
CA MET A 51 -1.32 9.96 7.37
C MET A 51 -2.14 9.36 8.51
N SER A 52 -2.62 8.13 8.32
CA SER A 52 -3.43 7.42 9.31
C SER A 52 -2.58 6.74 10.40
N TRP A 53 -1.26 6.68 10.22
CA TRP A 53 -0.34 5.91 11.07
C TRP A 53 -0.40 6.30 12.55
N ARG A 54 -0.57 7.60 12.84
CA ARG A 54 -0.66 8.12 14.22
C ARG A 54 -1.86 7.60 15.01
N TYR A 55 -2.86 7.03 14.34
CA TYR A 55 -4.06 6.47 14.96
C TYR A 55 -3.97 4.95 15.15
N THR A 56 -2.83 4.34 14.82
CA THR A 56 -2.63 2.90 14.94
C THR A 56 -1.88 2.55 16.22
N ASP A 57 -2.35 1.53 16.94
CA ASP A 57 -1.64 0.89 18.05
C ASP A 57 -1.11 -0.48 17.59
N LEU A 58 0.15 -0.52 17.16
CA LEU A 58 0.80 -1.72 16.58
C LEU A 58 1.91 -2.31 17.45
N GLY A 59 2.48 -1.55 18.39
CA GLY A 59 3.63 -1.96 19.19
C GLY A 59 4.74 -2.59 18.35
N LYS A 60 5.10 -3.85 18.64
CA LYS A 60 6.16 -4.60 17.94
C LYS A 60 5.84 -4.89 16.46
N LEU A 61 4.57 -4.80 16.04
CA LEU A 61 4.14 -5.06 14.67
C LEU A 61 4.27 -3.83 13.76
N GLU A 62 4.65 -2.66 14.29
CA GLU A 62 4.72 -1.43 13.49
C GLU A 62 5.64 -1.58 12.27
N LEU A 63 6.87 -2.07 12.50
CA LEU A 63 7.87 -2.18 11.45
C LEU A 63 7.52 -3.29 10.41
N PRO A 64 7.15 -4.53 10.81
CA PRO A 64 6.68 -5.53 9.86
C PRO A 64 5.47 -5.07 9.05
N CYS A 65 4.49 -4.42 9.68
CA CYS A 65 3.30 -3.90 9.00
C CYS A 65 3.67 -2.90 7.90
N ALA A 66 4.57 -1.95 8.20
CA ALA A 66 5.02 -0.97 7.22
C ALA A 66 5.72 -1.64 6.02
N TYR A 67 6.65 -2.58 6.28
CA TYR A 67 7.36 -3.27 5.20
C TYR A 67 6.47 -4.17 4.37
N LEU A 68 5.52 -4.89 4.98
CA LEU A 68 4.57 -5.73 4.23
C LEU A 68 3.75 -4.91 3.23
N ASN A 69 3.26 -3.73 3.63
CA ASN A 69 2.54 -2.84 2.73
C ASN A 69 3.45 -2.26 1.64
N ILE A 70 4.65 -1.79 2.00
CA ILE A 70 5.60 -1.20 1.04
C ILE A 70 6.04 -2.25 0.00
N ILE A 71 6.50 -3.41 0.45
CA ILE A 71 7.00 -4.48 -0.42
C ILE A 71 5.85 -5.06 -1.25
N GLY A 72 4.66 -5.22 -0.66
CA GLY A 72 3.48 -5.71 -1.38
C GLY A 72 3.07 -4.78 -2.52
N LEU A 73 3.00 -3.48 -2.27
CA LEU A 73 2.63 -2.50 -3.30
C LEU A 73 3.72 -2.35 -4.36
N ILE A 74 4.99 -2.19 -3.96
CA ILE A 74 6.10 -2.09 -4.92
C ILE A 74 6.22 -3.37 -5.75
N GLY A 75 6.00 -4.54 -5.15
CA GLY A 75 6.10 -5.82 -5.84
C GLY A 75 4.98 -6.05 -6.85
N ILE A 76 3.73 -5.66 -6.54
CA ILE A 76 2.63 -5.68 -7.52
C ILE A 76 2.94 -4.74 -8.68
N TRP A 77 3.35 -3.51 -8.38
CA TRP A 77 3.73 -2.53 -9.40
C TRP A 77 4.89 -3.03 -10.28
N ALA A 78 5.91 -3.63 -9.67
CA ALA A 78 7.06 -4.20 -10.38
C ALA A 78 6.65 -5.37 -11.28
N ALA A 79 5.66 -6.17 -10.88
CA ALA A 79 5.12 -7.23 -11.72
C ALA A 79 4.45 -6.65 -12.99
N PHE A 80 3.64 -5.60 -12.87
CA PHE A 80 3.09 -4.93 -14.05
C PHE A 80 4.18 -4.32 -14.92
N LEU A 81 5.17 -3.64 -14.33
CA LEU A 81 6.26 -3.06 -15.09
C LEU A 81 7.08 -4.12 -15.84
N ALA A 82 7.40 -5.24 -15.18
CA ALA A 82 8.06 -6.37 -15.81
C ALA A 82 7.23 -6.93 -16.98
N GLY A 83 5.91 -7.09 -16.78
CA GLY A 83 5.00 -7.53 -17.83
C GLY A 83 4.98 -6.57 -19.03
N ALA A 84 4.97 -5.26 -18.79
CA ALA A 84 5.01 -4.24 -19.82
C ALA A 84 6.31 -4.26 -20.63
N VAL A 85 7.46 -4.42 -19.96
CA VAL A 85 8.79 -4.49 -20.58
C VAL A 85 8.95 -5.77 -21.40
N LEU A 86 8.50 -6.91 -20.88
CA LEU A 86 8.62 -8.22 -21.52
C LEU A 86 7.57 -8.45 -22.60
N GLY A 87 6.49 -7.67 -22.62
CA GLY A 87 5.36 -7.87 -23.53
C GLY A 87 4.41 -9.00 -23.10
N ASP A 88 4.56 -9.51 -21.87
CA ASP A 88 3.84 -10.67 -21.32
C ASP A 88 2.35 -10.34 -21.13
N PRO A 89 1.41 -10.91 -21.90
CA PRO A 89 -0.02 -10.61 -21.74
C PRO A 89 -0.54 -11.13 -20.39
N TYR A 90 -1.11 -10.25 -19.57
CA TYR A 90 -1.86 -10.64 -18.37
C TYR A 90 -3.21 -11.25 -18.77
N PRO A 91 -3.71 -12.36 -18.17
CA PRO A 91 -3.20 -13.12 -17.03
C PRO A 91 -2.22 -14.26 -17.40
N SER A 92 -1.88 -14.46 -18.67
CA SER A 92 -0.89 -15.44 -19.16
C SER A 92 0.56 -14.99 -19.01
N ALA A 93 0.83 -14.13 -18.02
CA ALA A 93 2.17 -13.61 -17.79
C ALA A 93 3.14 -14.77 -17.51
N SER A 94 4.43 -14.58 -17.81
CA SER A 94 5.44 -15.58 -17.46
C SER A 94 5.29 -15.99 -15.99
N LYS A 95 5.62 -17.25 -15.67
CA LYS A 95 5.52 -17.79 -14.30
C LYS A 95 6.19 -16.87 -13.27
N VAL A 96 7.27 -16.19 -13.68
CA VAL A 96 7.98 -15.19 -12.89
C VAL A 96 7.06 -14.01 -12.56
N THR A 97 6.57 -13.28 -13.56
CA THR A 97 5.70 -12.11 -13.36
C THR A 97 4.44 -12.44 -12.55
N TYR A 98 3.82 -13.59 -12.84
CA TYR A 98 2.65 -14.06 -12.08
C TYR A 98 2.99 -14.36 -10.60
N SER A 99 4.09 -15.07 -10.34
CA SER A 99 4.50 -15.37 -8.96
C SER A 99 4.87 -14.10 -8.18
N MET A 100 5.53 -13.12 -8.81
CA MET A 100 5.80 -11.82 -8.21
C MET A 100 4.51 -11.14 -7.77
N PHE A 101 3.51 -11.10 -8.65
CA PHE A 101 2.20 -10.51 -8.34
C PHE A 101 1.51 -11.22 -7.16
N VAL A 102 1.45 -12.56 -7.17
CA VAL A 102 0.78 -13.35 -6.13
C VAL A 102 1.46 -13.21 -4.76
N VAL A 103 2.79 -13.32 -4.72
CA VAL A 103 3.56 -13.16 -3.48
C VAL A 103 3.37 -11.74 -2.94
N SER A 104 3.48 -10.73 -3.78
CA SER A 104 3.35 -9.32 -3.37
C SER A 104 1.93 -8.99 -2.91
N SER A 105 0.91 -9.53 -3.57
CA SER A 105 -0.49 -9.42 -3.15
C SER A 105 -0.72 -10.06 -1.79
N THR A 106 -0.12 -11.22 -1.53
CA THR A 106 -0.22 -11.89 -0.23
C THR A 106 0.41 -11.04 0.87
N LEU A 107 1.60 -10.48 0.63
CA LEU A 107 2.26 -9.57 1.58
C LEU A 107 1.42 -8.33 1.85
N LEU A 108 0.82 -7.74 0.80
CA LEU A 108 -0.05 -6.58 0.94
C LEU A 108 -1.30 -6.90 1.78
N ILE A 109 -1.97 -8.01 1.52
CA ILE A 109 -3.15 -8.44 2.29
C ILE A 109 -2.80 -8.60 3.76
N LEU A 110 -1.68 -9.26 4.07
CA LEU A 110 -1.22 -9.45 5.45
C LEU A 110 -0.85 -8.10 6.10
N GLY A 111 -0.10 -7.26 5.39
CA GLY A 111 0.32 -5.95 5.89
C GLY A 111 -0.87 -5.03 6.17
N PHE A 112 -1.83 -4.98 5.25
CA PHE A 112 -3.03 -4.16 5.39
C PHE A 112 -3.96 -4.70 6.49
N GLY A 113 -4.09 -6.02 6.61
CA GLY A 113 -4.83 -6.65 7.72
C GLY A 113 -4.25 -6.28 9.09
N VAL A 114 -2.92 -6.32 9.24
CA VAL A 114 -2.24 -5.88 10.47
C VAL A 114 -2.45 -4.39 10.71
N PHE A 115 -2.40 -3.56 9.67
CA PHE A 115 -2.66 -2.13 9.78
C PHE A 115 -4.07 -1.85 10.31
N LEU A 116 -5.09 -2.49 9.74
CA LEU A 116 -6.48 -2.36 10.18
C LEU A 116 -6.64 -2.80 11.64
N TYR A 117 -6.04 -3.92 12.02
CA TYR A 117 -6.04 -4.38 13.41
C TYR A 117 -5.47 -3.32 14.37
N GLY A 118 -4.33 -2.71 14.01
CA GLY A 118 -3.74 -1.62 14.80
C GLY A 118 -4.61 -0.37 14.85
N LEU A 119 -5.26 -0.01 13.73
CA LEU A 119 -6.15 1.14 13.65
C LEU A 119 -7.38 0.99 14.56
N PHE A 120 -8.03 -0.18 14.55
CA PHE A 120 -9.17 -0.46 15.41
C PHE A 120 -8.80 -0.43 16.89
N ARG A 121 -7.62 -0.97 17.24
CA ARG A 121 -7.10 -0.90 18.61
C ARG A 121 -6.81 0.52 19.07
N GLY A 122 -6.12 1.31 18.25
CA GLY A 122 -5.77 2.69 18.57
C GLY A 122 -6.99 3.60 18.72
N THR A 123 -8.00 3.41 17.87
CA THR A 123 -9.25 4.19 17.93
C THR A 123 -10.08 3.87 19.18
N GLY A 124 -10.15 2.59 19.59
CA GLY A 124 -10.86 2.18 20.81
C GLY A 124 -10.25 2.78 22.08
N ALA A 125 -8.92 2.88 22.16
CA ALA A 125 -8.22 3.52 23.27
C ALA A 125 -8.53 5.03 23.34
N TYR A 126 -8.53 5.72 22.20
CA TYR A 126 -8.86 7.15 22.14
C TYR A 126 -10.29 7.44 22.61
N GLN A 127 -11.26 6.59 22.27
CA GLN A 127 -12.64 6.76 22.71
C GLN A 127 -12.83 6.51 24.21
N ALA A 128 -12.08 5.57 24.80
CA ALA A 128 -12.14 5.28 26.23
C ALA A 128 -11.58 6.44 27.09
N GLU A 129 -10.54 7.13 26.62
CA GLU A 129 -9.98 8.31 27.30
C GLU A 129 -10.86 9.57 27.14
N ALA A 130 -11.62 9.67 26.05
CA ALA A 130 -12.49 10.81 25.76
C ALA A 130 -13.86 10.77 26.45
N MET A 131 -14.21 9.68 27.13
CA MET A 131 -15.39 9.60 28.00
C MET A 131 -14.96 9.84 29.46
N PRO A 132 -15.00 11.08 29.98
CA PRO A 132 -14.89 11.29 31.40
C PRO A 132 -16.05 10.55 32.09
N ASP A 133 -15.69 9.78 33.11
CA ASP A 133 -16.59 9.10 34.04
C ASP A 133 -17.81 9.99 34.32
N ARG A 134 -18.98 9.58 33.80
CA ARG A 134 -20.26 10.15 34.24
C ARG A 134 -20.55 9.58 35.62
N GLY A 135 -19.70 9.90 36.57
CA GLY A 135 -19.90 9.66 37.98
C GLY A 135 -21.18 10.37 38.40
N HIS A 136 -22.14 9.57 38.86
CA HIS A 136 -23.22 9.92 39.79
C HIS A 136 -23.58 11.42 39.90
N GLN A 137 -24.51 11.88 39.07
CA GLN A 137 -25.44 12.92 39.50
C GLN A 137 -26.74 12.25 39.94
N THR A 138 -26.69 11.63 41.12
CA THR A 138 -27.87 11.46 41.96
C THR A 138 -28.16 12.80 42.62
N ARG A 139 -29.23 13.46 42.20
CA ARG A 139 -30.06 14.31 43.05
C ARG A 139 -31.51 14.10 42.68
#